data_AF-A0AAN8U5V7-F1
#
_entry.id   AF-A0AAN8U5V7-F1
#
_cell.length_a   1.000
_cell.length_b   1.000
_cell.length_c   1.000
_cell.angle_alpha   90.00
_cell.angle_beta   90.00
_cell.angle_gamma   90.00
#
_symmetry.space_group_name_H-M   'P 1'
#
loop_
_entity.id
_entity.type
_entity.pdbx_description
1 polymer ?
#
loop_
_entity_poly.entity_id
_entity_poly.type
_entity_poly.pdbx_seq_one_letter_code
_entity_poly.pdbx_strand_id
1 'polypeptide(L)'
;MFNACRGEEWDPNVSVFTQLKLLQIEVNSLKSWKATNDNFPFLERLVLRSCYHLKEIPIEFADINTLQLIELDSCLPILAESAARIQQEQQDLGNDPMDVRIITSRCGNS
;
A
#
# COMPACT_ATOMS: atom_id res chain seq x y z
N MET A 1 -17.24 -6.02 13.47
CA MET A 1 -16.20 -7.06 13.63
C MET A 1 -15.23 -6.84 12.47
N PHE A 2 -14.14 -6.11 12.72
CA PHE A 2 -13.23 -5.59 11.69
C PHE A 2 -11.87 -6.26 11.87
N ASN A 3 -11.60 -7.34 11.16
CA ASN A 3 -10.24 -7.90 11.06
C ASN A 3 -10.18 -8.71 9.76
N ALA A 4 -9.88 -8.04 8.65
CA ALA A 4 -9.74 -8.68 7.33
C ALA A 4 -8.47 -9.57 7.24
N CYS A 5 -7.49 -9.38 8.14
CA CYS A 5 -6.28 -10.20 8.20
C CYS A 5 -5.87 -10.44 9.66
N ARG A 6 -5.53 -11.68 10.03
CA ARG A 6 -4.87 -12.05 11.30
C ARG A 6 -3.55 -12.73 10.96
N GLY A 7 -2.41 -12.10 11.27
CA GLY A 7 -1.06 -12.65 11.05
C GLY A 7 0.02 -11.56 11.02
N GLU A 8 1.28 -11.91 11.31
CA GLU A 8 2.43 -10.97 11.22
C GLU A 8 2.97 -10.80 9.79
N GLU A 9 2.64 -11.75 8.90
CA GLU A 9 3.04 -11.79 7.49
C GLU A 9 1.80 -12.04 6.61
N TRP A 10 1.74 -11.36 5.47
CA TRP A 10 0.75 -11.60 4.42
C TRP A 10 1.48 -12.00 3.15
N ASP A 11 1.28 -13.26 2.76
CA ASP A 11 1.83 -13.91 1.57
C ASP A 11 0.68 -14.59 0.82
N PRO A 12 0.05 -13.90 -0.15
CA PRO A 12 -1.02 -14.50 -0.94
C PRO A 12 -0.37 -15.38 -2.02
N ASN A 13 -0.24 -16.67 -1.74
CA ASN A 13 0.05 -17.67 -2.76
C ASN A 13 -1.08 -17.65 -3.80
N VAL A 14 -0.75 -17.35 -5.06
CA VAL A 14 -1.58 -17.50 -6.27
C VAL A 14 -2.65 -16.42 -6.51
N SER A 15 -2.29 -15.31 -7.17
CA SER A 15 -3.18 -14.53 -8.08
C SER A 15 -4.67 -14.45 -7.72
N VAL A 16 -5.01 -14.14 -6.46
CA VAL A 16 -6.38 -14.32 -5.92
C VAL A 16 -7.30 -13.13 -6.26
N PHE A 17 -6.75 -11.95 -6.56
CA PHE A 17 -7.51 -10.70 -6.60
C PHE A 17 -7.43 -9.97 -7.95
N THR A 18 -7.70 -10.70 -9.03
CA THR A 18 -7.63 -10.23 -10.43
C THR A 18 -8.67 -9.17 -10.82
N GLN A 19 -9.52 -8.71 -9.91
CA GLN A 19 -10.48 -7.62 -10.17
C GLN A 19 -10.47 -6.55 -9.07
N LEU A 20 -9.54 -6.66 -8.12
CA LEU A 20 -9.50 -5.73 -7.00
C LEU A 20 -8.91 -4.40 -7.44
N LYS A 21 -9.75 -3.36 -7.42
CA LYS A 21 -9.35 -1.98 -7.75
C LYS A 21 -8.94 -1.16 -6.53
N LEU A 22 -9.45 -1.52 -5.35
CA LEU A 22 -9.16 -0.83 -4.10
C LEU A 22 -8.72 -1.87 -3.05
N LEU A 23 -7.51 -1.70 -2.53
CA LEU A 23 -7.01 -2.45 -1.40
C LEU A 23 -6.89 -1.51 -0.20
N GLN A 24 -7.65 -1.80 0.84
CA GLN A 24 -7.64 -1.04 2.07
C GLN A 24 -7.19 -1.95 3.23
N ILE A 25 -6.13 -1.55 3.92
CA ILE A 25 -5.61 -2.25 5.09
C ILE A 25 -5.66 -1.27 6.27
N GLU A 26 -6.43 -1.62 7.30
CA GLU A 26 -6.56 -0.83 8.53
C GLU A 26 -6.11 -1.64 9.75
N VAL A 27 -5.50 -0.97 10.73
CA VAL A 27 -5.21 -1.48 12.08
C VAL A 27 -4.63 -2.90 12.06
N ASN A 28 -3.56 -3.07 11.28
CA ASN A 28 -2.96 -4.39 11.07
C ASN A 28 -1.62 -4.51 11.83
N SER A 29 -1.40 -5.66 12.49
CA SER A 29 -0.11 -6.04 13.06
C SER A 29 0.89 -6.53 11.98
N LEU A 30 0.57 -6.33 10.71
CA LEU A 30 1.39 -6.68 9.56
C LEU A 30 2.74 -5.98 9.65
N LYS A 31 3.80 -6.77 9.81
CA LYS A 31 5.19 -6.28 9.88
C LYS A 31 5.88 -6.38 8.53
N SER A 32 5.62 -7.48 7.82
CA SER A 32 6.16 -7.75 6.50
C SER A 32 5.02 -7.98 5.52
N TRP A 33 5.04 -7.20 4.44
CA TRP A 33 4.13 -7.37 3.32
C TRP A 33 4.93 -7.96 2.17
N LYS A 34 4.61 -9.21 1.80
CA LYS A 34 5.18 -9.86 0.61
C LYS A 34 4.05 -10.05 -0.39
N ALA A 35 3.86 -9.04 -1.24
CA ALA A 35 2.94 -9.12 -2.35
C ALA A 35 3.72 -8.88 -3.64
N THR A 36 3.46 -9.68 -4.66
CA THR A 36 3.95 -9.42 -6.01
C THR A 36 2.86 -8.71 -6.83
N ASN A 37 3.26 -8.10 -7.94
CA ASN A 37 2.37 -7.48 -8.92
C ASN A 37 1.26 -8.45 -9.41
N ASP A 38 1.56 -9.74 -9.53
CA ASP A 38 0.64 -10.80 -9.96
C ASP A 38 -0.59 -10.95 -9.06
N ASN A 39 -0.52 -10.46 -7.82
CA ASN A 39 -1.61 -10.55 -6.87
C ASN A 39 -2.70 -9.50 -7.12
N PHE A 40 -2.34 -8.33 -7.68
CA PHE A 40 -3.24 -7.18 -7.86
C PHE A 40 -3.05 -6.47 -9.20
N PRO A 41 -3.21 -7.17 -10.34
CA PRO A 41 -2.89 -6.60 -11.66
C PRO A 41 -3.73 -5.37 -12.05
N PHE A 42 -4.90 -5.17 -11.42
CA PHE A 42 -5.83 -4.07 -11.70
C PHE A 42 -6.05 -3.13 -10.51
N LEU A 43 -5.11 -3.10 -9.57
CA LEU A 43 -5.22 -2.23 -8.42
C LEU A 43 -5.08 -0.78 -8.83
N GLU A 44 -6.12 0.01 -8.59
CA GLU A 44 -6.12 1.44 -8.86
C GLU A 44 -5.75 2.26 -7.62
N ARG A 45 -6.08 1.75 -6.42
CA ARG A 45 -5.91 2.48 -5.16
C ARG A 45 -5.45 1.57 -4.02
N LEU A 46 -4.40 2.01 -3.34
CA LEU A 46 -3.93 1.44 -2.10
C LEU A 46 -4.17 2.41 -0.94
N VAL A 47 -4.88 1.97 0.10
CA VAL A 47 -5.15 2.75 1.31
C VAL A 47 -4.60 2.01 2.53
N LEU A 48 -3.65 2.61 3.23
CA LEU A 48 -3.09 2.10 4.48
C LEU A 48 -3.49 3.02 5.62
N ARG A 49 -4.16 2.49 6.64
CA ARG A 49 -4.57 3.26 7.83
C ARG A 49 -4.07 2.64 9.12
N SER A 50 -3.44 3.45 9.96
CA SER A 50 -2.94 3.01 11.27
C SER A 50 -2.02 1.77 11.19
N CYS A 51 -1.26 1.65 10.10
CA CYS A 51 -0.30 0.57 9.89
C CYS A 51 1.05 0.92 10.53
N TYR A 52 1.12 0.84 11.87
CA TYR A 52 2.30 1.23 12.65
C TYR A 52 3.43 0.21 12.66
N HIS A 53 3.19 -1.02 12.20
CA HIS A 53 4.17 -2.10 12.24
C HIS A 53 4.76 -2.42 10.88
N LEU A 54 4.14 -1.95 9.80
CA LEU A 54 4.57 -2.21 8.45
C LEU A 54 5.86 -1.45 8.17
N LYS A 55 6.90 -2.16 7.71
CA LYS A 55 8.22 -1.59 7.46
C LYS A 55 8.32 -0.88 6.12
N GLU A 56 7.69 -1.44 5.09
CA GLU A 56 7.73 -0.91 3.74
C GLU A 56 6.53 -1.37 2.92
N ILE A 57 6.23 -0.63 1.87
CA ILE A 57 5.36 -1.07 0.78
C ILE A 57 6.25 -1.77 -0.26
N PRO A 58 5.90 -2.97 -0.74
CA PRO A 58 6.69 -3.69 -1.73
C PRO A 58 6.91 -2.85 -3.00
N ILE A 59 8.13 -2.87 -3.54
CA ILE A 59 8.49 -2.08 -4.73
C ILE A 59 7.76 -2.58 -5.98
N GLU A 60 7.35 -3.84 -5.98
CA GLU A 60 6.58 -4.52 -7.02
C GLU A 60 5.23 -3.84 -7.32
N PHE A 61 4.75 -2.96 -6.43
CA PHE A 61 3.60 -2.09 -6.72
C PHE A 61 3.88 -1.09 -7.84
N ALA A 62 5.14 -0.78 -8.13
CA ALA A 62 5.52 0.07 -9.25
C ALA A 62 5.20 -0.57 -10.61
N ASP A 63 5.22 -1.90 -10.69
CA ASP A 63 4.89 -2.65 -11.91
C ASP A 63 3.37 -2.73 -12.17
N ILE A 64 2.54 -2.23 -11.23
CA ILE A 64 1.09 -2.18 -11.39
C ILE A 64 0.73 -0.88 -12.12
N ASN A 65 0.68 -0.94 -13.45
CA ASN A 65 0.41 0.24 -14.29
C ASN A 65 -0.97 0.89 -14.06
N THR A 66 -1.90 0.17 -13.43
CA THR A 66 -3.22 0.69 -13.10
C THR A 66 -3.26 1.48 -11.79
N LEU A 67 -2.19 1.42 -10.99
CA LEU A 67 -2.13 2.04 -9.68
C LEU A 67 -2.00 3.56 -9.81
N GLN A 68 -3.02 4.27 -9.36
CA GLN A 68 -3.15 5.72 -9.51
C GLN A 68 -3.04 6.46 -8.17
N LEU A 69 -3.22 5.77 -7.05
CA LEU A 69 -3.19 6.41 -5.73
C LEU A 69 -2.66 5.48 -4.64
N ILE A 70 -1.71 5.99 -3.86
CA ILE A 70 -1.37 5.46 -2.53
C ILE A 70 -1.80 6.49 -1.47
N GLU A 71 -2.69 6.09 -0.58
CA GLU A 71 -3.15 6.88 0.56
C GLU A 71 -2.61 6.27 1.86
N LEU A 72 -1.94 7.10 2.65
CA LEU A 72 -1.37 6.76 3.95
C LEU A 72 -2.04 7.61 5.02
N ASP A 73 -2.84 7.00 5.89
CA ASP A 73 -3.47 7.67 7.02
C ASP A 73 -2.87 7.18 8.33
N SER A 74 -2.32 8.11 9.11
CA SER A 74 -1.81 7.82 10.45
C SER A 74 -0.80 6.67 10.45
N CYS A 75 0.08 6.65 9.44
CA CYS A 75 1.10 5.64 9.19
C CYS A 75 2.51 6.14 9.58
N LEU A 76 3.48 5.22 9.64
CA LEU A 76 4.88 5.61 9.86
C LEU A 76 5.46 6.37 8.65
N PRO A 77 6.36 7.36 8.87
CA PRO A 77 7.03 8.09 7.78
C PRO A 77 7.75 7.20 6.77
N ILE A 78 8.27 6.04 7.20
CA ILE A 78 8.94 5.07 6.33
C ILE A 78 8.02 4.57 5.19
N LEU A 79 6.71 4.50 5.42
CA LEU A 79 5.76 4.12 4.38
C LEU A 79 5.57 5.23 3.34
N ALA A 80 5.73 6.49 3.74
CA ALA A 80 5.74 7.61 2.79
C ALA A 80 6.99 7.57 1.91
N GLU A 81 8.15 7.19 2.47
CA GLU A 81 9.37 6.98 1.69
C GLU A 81 9.21 5.81 0.70
N SER A 82 8.60 4.69 1.12
CA SER A 82 8.26 3.60 0.19
C SER A 82 7.32 4.06 -0.93
N ALA A 83 6.26 4.80 -0.60
CA ALA A 83 5.31 5.30 -1.59
C ALA A 83 5.96 6.25 -2.60
N ALA A 84 6.86 7.15 -2.13
CA ALA A 84 7.61 8.04 -3.01
C ALA A 84 8.58 7.27 -3.94
N ARG A 85 9.22 6.21 -3.44
CA ARG A 85 10.06 5.32 -4.26
C ARG A 85 9.25 4.61 -5.35
N ILE A 86 8.07 4.09 -5.01
CA ILE A 86 7.18 3.44 -5.98
C ILE A 86 6.72 4.45 -7.05
N GLN A 87 6.39 5.67 -6.64
CA GLN A 87 6.01 6.74 -7.55
C GLN A 87 7.14 7.09 -8.53
N GLN A 88 8.39 7.18 -8.06
CA GLN A 88 9.53 7.45 -8.92
C GLN A 88 9.78 6.30 -9.92
N GLU A 89 9.73 5.05 -9.45
CA GLU A 89 9.96 3.89 -10.31
C GLU A 89 8.90 3.79 -11.42
N GLN A 90 7.63 4.10 -11.12
CA GLN A 90 6.59 4.17 -12.15
C GLN A 90 6.88 5.23 -13.23
N GLN A 91 7.39 6.40 -12.83
CA GLN A 91 7.77 7.44 -13.77
C GLN A 91 8.94 7.00 -14.65
N ASP A 92 9.92 6.31 -14.05
CA ASP A 92 11.10 5.80 -14.77
C ASP A 92 10.71 4.68 -15.76
N LEU A 93 9.66 3.92 -15.46
CA LEU A 93 9.06 2.92 -16.36
C LEU A 93 8.16 3.54 -17.45
N GLY A 94 7.88 4.83 -17.39
CA GLY A 94 7.02 5.54 -18.36
C GLY A 94 5.52 5.30 -18.15
N ASN A 95 5.11 4.88 -16.94
CA ASN A 95 3.71 4.72 -16.58
C ASN A 95 3.02 6.07 -16.33
N ASP A 96 1.68 6.05 -16.32
CA ASP A 96 0.89 7.22 -15.94
C ASP A 96 1.25 7.68 -14.51
N PRO A 97 1.25 9.00 -14.24
CA PRO A 97 1.62 9.51 -12.94
C PRO A 97 0.63 9.06 -11.85
N MET A 98 1.16 8.41 -10.81
CA MET A 98 0.44 8.05 -9.59
C MET A 98 0.57 9.14 -8.53
N ASP A 99 -0.50 9.36 -7.76
CA ASP A 99 -0.51 10.26 -6.61
C ASP A 99 -0.14 9.55 -5.29
N VAL A 100 0.56 10.25 -4.40
CA VAL A 100 0.78 9.84 -3.01
C VAL A 100 0.11 10.85 -2.08
N ARG A 101 -0.80 10.39 -1.22
CA ARG A 101 -1.53 11.22 -0.24
C ARG A 101 -1.21 10.78 1.18
N ILE A 102 -0.71 11.72 1.98
CA ILE A 102 -0.41 11.48 3.39
C ILE A 102 -1.43 12.26 4.22
N ILE A 103 -2.28 11.53 4.93
CA ILE A 103 -3.25 12.06 5.87
C ILE A 103 -2.65 11.94 7.26
N THR A 104 -2.09 13.03 7.76
CA THR A 104 -1.76 13.15 9.18
C THR A 104 -3.01 13.64 9.90
N SER A 105 -3.72 12.75 10.57
CA SER A 105 -4.67 13.20 11.58
C SER A 105 -3.85 13.95 12.64
N ARG A 106 -4.03 15.27 12.70
CA ARG A 106 -3.51 16.08 13.81
C ARG A 106 -4.19 15.54 15.07
N CYS A 107 -3.55 14.63 15.79
CA CYS A 107 -3.83 14.51 17.21
C CYS A 107 -3.54 15.90 17.78
N GLY A 108 -4.62 16.61 18.14
CA GLY A 108 -4.51 17.87 18.84
C GLY A 108 -3.65 17.64 20.08
N ASN A 109 -2.48 18.28 20.09
CA ASN A 109 -1.67 18.40 21.30
C ASN A 109 -2.58 18.99 22.38
N SER A 110 -2.93 18.16 23.36
CA SER A 110 -3.57 18.59 24.61
C SER A 110 -2.49 18.62 25.69
#